data_AF-A0A2N1RLM2-F1
#
_entry.id   AF-A0A2N1RLM2-F1
#
_cell.length_a   1.000
_cell.length_b   1.000
_cell.length_c   1.000
_cell.angle_alpha   90.00
_cell.angle_beta   90.00
_cell.angle_gamma   90.00
#
_symmetry.space_group_name_H-M   'P 1'
#
loop_
_entity.id
_entity.type
_entity.pdbx_description
1 polymer ?
#
loop_
_entity_poly.entity_id
_entity_poly.type
_entity_poly.pdbx_seq_one_letter_code
_entity_poly.pdbx_strand_id
1 'polypeptide(L)'
;MGIIDKMEKQLDERALKRQGGMEDLFKYLWGLDIVGLDGVLLEIRDIMESGFYEKLIEASNQEKFNKDIDFLGDLPKHRIEILAYDNLKKGGLLTTIFTKSIITVQDTLTLYSFIESVYYMHKSPLEKEDMLNIYFSGLDERIIFALDDFDSVKLEDLPETTPEYIKSLGKTYWEEKELYKKLNELTLEVTDFILDYPAVNNWPAIYRSTENLFVQFLAACSAVNDGRLGIGIEDTVKAYATFLKLIKTDVTWYKAIPERIGDLDNHSDYLVCKSCGNYYQIPEGESRDDYSDICGCGGKLKYLGSNYKY
;
A
#
# COMPACT_ATOMS: atom_id res chain seq x y z
N MET A 1 -2.22 44.70 -18.65
CA MET A 1 -2.16 43.33 -18.13
C MET A 1 -3.43 43.04 -17.38
N GLY A 2 -4.26 42.16 -17.94
CA GLY A 2 -5.50 41.69 -17.32
C GLY A 2 -5.22 40.86 -16.07
N ILE A 3 -6.25 40.57 -15.29
CA ILE A 3 -6.14 39.70 -14.11
C ILE A 3 -5.71 38.27 -14.52
N ILE A 4 -6.17 37.80 -15.68
CA ILE A 4 -5.83 36.48 -16.25
C ILE A 4 -4.33 36.41 -16.59
N ASP A 5 -3.79 37.39 -17.35
CA ASP A 5 -2.35 37.45 -17.67
C ASP A 5 -1.44 37.45 -16.42
N LYS A 6 -1.91 38.07 -15.32
CA LYS A 6 -1.18 38.09 -14.05
C LYS A 6 -1.20 36.73 -13.37
N MET A 7 -2.28 35.98 -13.49
CA MET A 7 -2.41 34.63 -12.92
C MET A 7 -1.58 33.63 -13.72
N GLU A 8 -1.65 33.66 -15.05
CA GLU A 8 -0.83 32.80 -15.93
C GLU A 8 0.66 33.01 -15.69
N LYS A 9 1.12 34.26 -15.67
CA LYS A 9 2.52 34.58 -15.37
C LYS A 9 2.98 34.09 -13.99
N GLN A 10 2.09 34.16 -12.98
CA GLN A 10 2.40 33.66 -11.64
C GLN A 10 2.44 32.12 -11.58
N LEU A 11 1.69 31.43 -12.43
CA LEU A 11 1.76 29.98 -12.57
C LEU A 11 3.08 29.57 -13.24
N ASP A 12 3.46 30.25 -14.33
CA ASP A 12 4.74 30.00 -15.02
C ASP A 12 5.96 30.23 -14.11
N GLU A 13 5.98 31.33 -13.35
CA GLU A 13 7.06 31.62 -12.39
C GLU A 13 7.15 30.58 -11.26
N ARG A 14 6.01 30.03 -10.81
CA ARG A 14 5.97 28.96 -9.81
C ARG A 14 6.44 27.63 -10.38
N ALA A 15 6.03 27.28 -11.59
CA ALA A 15 6.47 26.08 -12.29
C ALA A 15 8.00 26.08 -12.48
N LEU A 16 8.57 27.20 -12.94
CA LEU A 16 10.02 27.38 -13.07
C LEU A 16 10.78 27.22 -11.75
N LYS A 17 10.24 27.77 -10.65
CA LYS A 17 10.86 27.64 -9.32
C LYS A 17 10.82 26.20 -8.80
N ARG A 18 9.71 25.48 -8.99
CA ARG A 18 9.57 24.06 -8.62
C ARG A 18 10.55 23.19 -9.42
N GLN A 19 10.61 23.40 -10.72
CA GLN A 19 11.57 22.71 -11.60
C GLN A 19 13.02 22.91 -11.12
N GLY A 20 13.37 24.14 -10.72
CA GLY A 20 14.69 24.42 -10.13
C GLY A 20 14.97 23.63 -8.85
N GLY A 21 13.99 23.55 -7.93
CA GLY A 21 14.13 22.76 -6.69
C GLY A 21 14.27 21.26 -6.94
N MET A 22 13.51 20.72 -7.90
CA MET A 22 13.56 19.32 -8.28
C MET A 22 14.91 18.94 -8.94
N GLU A 23 15.43 19.76 -9.85
CA GLU A 23 16.74 19.51 -10.49
C GLU A 23 17.90 19.62 -9.48
N ASP A 24 17.81 20.52 -8.51
CA ASP A 24 18.79 20.61 -7.43
C ASP A 24 18.80 19.33 -6.56
N LEU A 25 17.62 18.75 -6.27
CA LEU A 25 17.51 17.47 -5.58
C LEU A 25 18.09 16.31 -6.39
N PHE A 26 17.75 16.22 -7.68
CA PHE A 26 18.37 15.23 -8.57
C PHE A 26 19.88 15.36 -8.56
N LYS A 27 20.41 16.57 -8.75
CA LYS A 27 21.86 16.82 -8.76
C LYS A 27 22.54 16.43 -7.45
N TYR A 28 21.90 16.71 -6.32
CA TYR A 28 22.39 16.28 -5.01
C TYR A 28 22.45 14.74 -4.92
N LEU A 29 21.35 14.06 -5.28
CA LEU A 29 21.23 12.60 -5.19
C LEU A 29 22.19 11.89 -6.15
N TRP A 30 22.35 12.38 -7.38
CA TRP A 30 23.34 11.89 -8.36
C TRP A 30 24.80 12.04 -7.90
N GLY A 31 25.05 12.93 -6.94
CA GLY A 31 26.38 13.12 -6.36
C GLY A 31 26.72 12.12 -5.25
N LEU A 32 25.78 11.28 -4.82
CA LEU A 32 25.97 10.31 -3.74
C LEU A 32 26.51 8.99 -4.31
N ASP A 33 27.61 8.50 -3.74
CA ASP A 33 28.18 7.18 -4.08
C ASP A 33 27.44 6.06 -3.35
N ILE A 34 26.21 5.76 -3.81
CA ILE A 34 25.32 4.76 -3.22
C ILE A 34 24.92 3.75 -4.29
N VAL A 35 25.25 2.47 -4.05
CA VAL A 35 24.95 1.37 -4.98
C VAL A 35 23.44 1.29 -5.25
N GLY A 36 23.07 1.28 -6.53
CA GLY A 36 21.69 1.15 -7.00
C GLY A 36 20.88 2.45 -7.02
N LEU A 37 21.35 3.52 -6.38
CA LEU A 37 20.63 4.80 -6.34
C LEU A 37 20.45 5.40 -7.74
N ASP A 38 21.49 5.35 -8.58
CA ASP A 38 21.44 5.83 -9.96
C ASP A 38 20.29 5.18 -10.76
N GLY A 39 20.08 3.87 -10.56
CA GLY A 39 18.96 3.14 -11.16
C GLY A 39 17.62 3.69 -10.70
N VAL A 40 17.45 3.91 -9.39
CA VAL A 40 16.24 4.54 -8.82
C VAL A 40 16.00 5.94 -9.41
N LEU A 41 17.05 6.78 -9.55
CA LEU A 41 16.90 8.13 -10.08
C LEU A 41 16.52 8.15 -11.57
N LEU A 42 17.07 7.23 -12.37
CA LEU A 42 16.67 7.04 -13.76
C LEU A 42 15.21 6.60 -13.85
N GLU A 43 14.80 5.69 -12.97
CA GLU A 43 13.43 5.20 -12.92
C GLU A 43 12.43 6.28 -12.50
N ILE A 44 12.79 7.14 -11.54
CA ILE A 44 11.96 8.31 -11.18
C ILE A 44 11.77 9.23 -12.40
N ARG A 45 12.82 9.48 -13.19
CA ARG A 45 12.69 10.28 -14.43
C ARG A 45 11.82 9.59 -15.48
N ASP A 46 11.97 8.29 -15.66
CA ASP A 46 11.17 7.51 -16.61
C ASP A 46 9.67 7.55 -16.25
N ILE A 47 9.31 7.38 -14.97
CA ILE A 47 7.90 7.44 -14.55
C ILE A 47 7.29 8.84 -14.67
N MET A 48 8.11 9.90 -14.62
CA MET A 48 7.68 11.28 -14.87
C MET A 48 7.28 11.49 -16.34
N GLU A 49 8.04 10.91 -17.26
CA GLU A 49 7.86 11.13 -18.71
C GLU A 49 6.87 10.14 -19.33
N SER A 50 6.77 8.93 -18.79
CA SER A 50 5.93 7.84 -19.33
C SER A 50 4.43 7.94 -18.96
N GLY A 51 4.07 8.82 -18.02
CA GLY A 51 2.69 9.00 -17.53
C GLY A 51 2.21 7.88 -16.59
N PHE A 52 3.05 6.91 -16.23
CA PHE A 52 2.68 5.86 -15.26
C PHE A 52 2.36 6.44 -13.88
N TYR A 53 3.14 7.43 -13.44
CA TYR A 53 2.95 8.03 -12.13
C TYR A 53 1.68 8.89 -12.06
N GLU A 54 1.36 9.62 -13.13
CA GLU A 54 0.09 10.34 -13.26
C GLU A 54 -1.10 9.39 -13.13
N LYS A 55 -1.09 8.28 -13.88
CA LYS A 55 -2.13 7.24 -13.81
C LYS A 55 -2.27 6.63 -12.41
N LEU A 56 -1.17 6.43 -11.70
CA LEU A 56 -1.19 5.93 -10.33
C LEU A 56 -1.86 6.91 -9.38
N ILE A 57 -1.50 8.20 -9.49
CA ILE A 57 -2.12 9.25 -8.68
C ILE A 57 -3.62 9.32 -8.98
N GLU A 58 -4.02 9.28 -10.25
CA GLU A 58 -5.44 9.26 -10.63
C GLU A 58 -6.15 8.03 -10.05
N ALA A 59 -5.59 6.83 -10.27
CA ALA A 59 -6.15 5.56 -9.77
C ALA A 59 -6.32 5.53 -8.25
N SER A 60 -5.38 6.12 -7.51
CA SER A 60 -5.45 6.19 -6.05
C SER A 60 -6.65 7.01 -5.53
N ASN A 61 -7.19 7.92 -6.35
CA ASN A 61 -8.28 8.83 -5.99
C ASN A 61 -9.65 8.38 -6.52
N GLN A 62 -9.71 7.32 -7.32
CA GLN A 62 -10.97 6.79 -7.84
C GLN A 62 -11.61 5.81 -6.86
N GLU A 63 -12.95 5.79 -6.84
CA GLU A 63 -13.68 4.64 -6.32
C GLU A 63 -13.41 3.45 -7.25
N LYS A 64 -12.58 2.51 -6.80
CA LYS A 64 -12.07 1.42 -7.64
C LYS A 64 -13.11 0.32 -7.90
N PHE A 65 -14.06 0.17 -6.99
CA PHE A 65 -15.09 -0.87 -7.01
C PHE A 65 -16.49 -0.24 -7.09
N ASN A 66 -17.41 -0.92 -7.78
CA ASN A 66 -18.79 -0.47 -7.88
C ASN A 66 -19.48 -0.51 -6.50
N LYS A 67 -20.28 0.51 -6.16
CA LYS A 67 -20.94 0.64 -4.83
C LYS A 67 -21.91 -0.48 -4.50
N ASP A 68 -22.42 -1.17 -5.53
CA ASP A 68 -23.30 -2.33 -5.38
C ASP A 68 -22.55 -3.58 -4.88
N ILE A 69 -21.23 -3.52 -4.81
CA ILE A 69 -20.36 -4.55 -4.26
C ILE A 69 -20.16 -4.24 -2.76
N ASP A 70 -21.16 -4.58 -1.93
CA ASP A 70 -21.08 -4.53 -0.45
C ASP A 70 -20.15 -5.64 0.11
N PHE A 71 -19.09 -6.00 -0.63
CA PHE A 71 -18.15 -7.06 -0.29
C PHE A 71 -16.96 -6.57 0.55
N LEU A 72 -16.66 -5.27 0.59
CA LEU A 72 -15.58 -4.72 1.43
C LEU A 72 -15.86 -4.88 2.94
N GLY A 73 -17.14 -4.99 3.33
CA GLY A 73 -17.52 -5.34 4.70
C GLY A 73 -17.43 -6.85 5.02
N ASP A 74 -17.32 -7.67 3.98
CA ASP A 74 -17.56 -9.13 4.00
C ASP A 74 -16.33 -9.94 3.51
N LEU A 75 -15.30 -9.29 2.95
CA LEU A 75 -14.03 -9.93 2.64
C LEU A 75 -13.37 -10.36 3.96
N PRO A 76 -12.99 -11.64 4.12
CA PRO A 76 -12.17 -12.02 5.24
C PRO A 76 -10.89 -11.20 5.16
N LYS A 77 -10.64 -10.40 6.21
CA LYS A 77 -9.37 -9.71 6.41
C LYS A 77 -8.25 -10.65 5.97
N HIS A 78 -7.47 -10.23 4.98
CA HIS A 78 -6.49 -11.14 4.39
C HIS A 78 -5.43 -11.48 5.43
N ARG A 79 -4.73 -12.61 5.24
CA ARG A 79 -3.83 -13.18 6.23
C ARG A 79 -2.85 -12.15 6.81
N ILE A 80 -2.23 -11.34 5.95
CA ILE A 80 -1.30 -10.28 6.35
C ILE A 80 -2.00 -9.20 7.18
N GLU A 81 -3.21 -8.79 6.81
CA GLU A 81 -4.00 -7.81 7.58
C GLU A 81 -4.40 -8.34 8.95
N ILE A 82 -4.88 -9.59 9.04
CA ILE A 82 -5.19 -10.23 10.33
C ILE A 82 -3.96 -10.22 11.22
N LEU A 83 -2.84 -10.71 10.69
CA LEU A 83 -1.59 -10.76 11.45
C LEU A 83 -1.14 -9.34 11.86
N ALA A 84 -1.29 -8.34 10.99
CA ALA A 84 -1.02 -6.95 11.33
C ALA A 84 -1.91 -6.43 12.46
N TYR A 85 -3.23 -6.64 12.39
CA TYR A 85 -4.15 -6.21 13.44
C TYR A 85 -3.85 -6.86 14.80
N ASP A 86 -3.42 -8.13 14.79
CA ASP A 86 -3.13 -8.89 16.01
C ASP A 86 -1.75 -8.59 16.60
N ASN A 87 -0.78 -8.18 15.76
CA ASN A 87 0.63 -8.10 16.16
C ASN A 87 1.24 -6.69 16.05
N LEU A 88 0.58 -5.75 15.38
CA LEU A 88 1.02 -4.35 15.24
C LEU A 88 0.14 -3.40 16.04
N LYS A 89 0.68 -2.21 16.26
CA LYS A 89 -0.08 -1.12 16.89
C LYS A 89 -1.06 -0.54 15.89
N LYS A 90 -2.27 -0.27 16.35
CA LYS A 90 -3.23 0.57 15.63
C LYS A 90 -2.67 1.99 15.59
N GLY A 91 -2.39 2.52 14.40
CA GLY A 91 -1.77 3.83 14.22
C GLY A 91 -2.59 4.97 14.84
N GLY A 92 -1.95 6.11 15.12
CA GLY A 92 -2.61 7.31 15.66
C GLY A 92 -1.62 8.34 16.21
N LEU A 93 -2.02 9.61 16.25
CA LEU A 93 -1.16 10.74 16.64
C LEU A 93 -0.47 10.56 18.02
N LEU A 94 -1.14 9.88 18.95
CA LEU A 94 -0.64 9.65 20.32
C LEU A 94 0.26 8.41 20.44
N THR A 95 0.15 7.42 19.54
CA THR A 95 0.97 6.20 19.58
C THR A 95 2.34 6.39 18.93
N THR A 96 2.47 7.34 18.01
CA THR A 96 3.73 7.68 17.32
C THR A 96 4.77 8.37 18.22
N ILE A 97 4.35 9.12 19.25
CA ILE A 97 5.25 9.95 20.08
C ILE A 97 6.09 9.11 21.07
N PHE A 98 5.57 7.97 21.53
CA PHE A 98 6.19 7.19 22.62
C PHE A 98 6.90 5.92 22.16
N THR A 99 7.06 5.70 20.85
CA THR A 99 7.57 4.43 20.34
C THR A 99 8.55 4.64 19.20
N LYS A 100 9.66 3.90 19.21
CA LYS A 100 10.65 3.90 18.12
C LYS A 100 10.19 3.13 16.87
N SER A 101 9.09 2.39 16.99
CA SER A 101 8.54 1.58 15.91
C SER A 101 7.88 2.48 14.87
N ILE A 102 8.29 2.32 13.62
CA ILE A 102 7.78 3.11 12.51
C ILE A 102 6.60 2.44 11.80
N ILE A 103 6.50 1.11 11.88
CA ILE A 103 5.46 0.31 11.20
C ILE A 103 4.27 0.09 12.12
N THR A 104 3.08 0.44 11.61
CA THR A 104 1.79 0.25 12.26
C THR A 104 0.88 -0.60 11.37
N VAL A 105 -0.32 -0.92 11.86
CA VAL A 105 -1.36 -1.53 11.03
C VAL A 105 -1.61 -0.73 9.75
N GLN A 106 -1.53 0.60 9.81
CA GLN A 106 -1.80 1.46 8.66
C GLN A 106 -0.82 1.23 7.51
N ASP A 107 0.47 1.03 7.81
CA ASP A 107 1.52 0.74 6.84
C ASP A 107 1.27 -0.59 6.11
N THR A 108 0.64 -1.56 6.78
CA THR A 108 0.26 -2.82 6.14
C THR A 108 -0.98 -2.66 5.26
N LEU A 109 -1.94 -1.84 5.66
CA LEU A 109 -3.12 -1.56 4.84
C LEU A 109 -2.77 -0.79 3.55
N THR A 110 -1.70 0.01 3.55
CA THR A 110 -1.27 0.70 2.34
C THR A 110 -0.76 -0.24 1.26
N LEU A 111 -0.28 -1.45 1.61
CA LEU A 111 0.08 -2.48 0.61
C LEU A 111 -1.09 -2.78 -0.34
N TYR A 112 -2.25 -3.12 0.21
CA TYR A 112 -3.42 -3.44 -0.63
C TYR A 112 -3.98 -2.22 -1.33
N SER A 113 -3.99 -1.04 -0.67
CA SER A 113 -4.38 0.21 -1.34
C SER A 113 -3.51 0.50 -2.57
N PHE A 114 -2.21 0.17 -2.52
CA PHE A 114 -1.31 0.29 -3.65
C PHE A 114 -1.55 -0.76 -4.73
N ILE A 115 -1.64 -2.04 -4.36
CA ILE A 115 -1.89 -3.12 -5.31
C ILE A 115 -3.20 -2.86 -6.07
N GLU A 116 -4.26 -2.45 -5.37
CA GLU A 116 -5.54 -2.07 -5.99
C GLU A 116 -5.38 -0.93 -6.99
N SER A 117 -4.59 0.11 -6.64
CA SER A 117 -4.38 1.27 -7.50
C SER A 117 -3.60 0.89 -8.75
N VAL A 118 -2.55 0.09 -8.60
CA VAL A 118 -1.75 -0.43 -9.72
C VAL A 118 -2.60 -1.35 -10.60
N TYR A 119 -3.39 -2.25 -10.02
CA TYR A 119 -4.30 -3.12 -10.77
C TYR A 119 -5.32 -2.29 -11.58
N TYR A 120 -5.89 -1.25 -10.96
CA TYR A 120 -6.83 -0.33 -11.61
C TYR A 120 -6.21 0.43 -12.80
N MET A 121 -4.93 0.77 -12.74
CA MET A 121 -4.22 1.41 -13.87
C MET A 121 -4.20 0.53 -15.13
N HIS A 122 -4.23 -0.79 -14.96
CA HIS A 122 -4.16 -1.77 -16.05
C HIS A 122 -5.54 -2.31 -16.44
N LYS A 123 -6.51 -2.30 -15.53
CA LYS A 123 -7.89 -2.72 -15.78
C LYS A 123 -8.87 -1.83 -15.03
N SER A 124 -9.76 -1.14 -15.75
CA SER A 124 -10.85 -0.36 -15.16
C SER A 124 -12.10 -0.43 -16.06
N PRO A 125 -13.32 -0.53 -15.48
CA PRO A 125 -13.62 -0.68 -14.05
C PRO A 125 -13.24 -2.06 -13.50
N LEU A 126 -13.07 -2.18 -12.18
CA LEU A 126 -12.80 -3.48 -11.54
C LEU A 126 -14.09 -4.26 -11.29
N GLU A 127 -14.04 -5.55 -11.56
CA GLU A 127 -15.11 -6.51 -11.30
C GLU A 127 -14.81 -7.34 -10.05
N LYS A 128 -15.79 -8.15 -9.60
CA LYS A 128 -15.64 -9.00 -8.42
C LYS A 128 -14.46 -9.97 -8.51
N GLU A 129 -14.21 -10.53 -9.69
CA GLU A 129 -13.06 -11.44 -9.91
C GLU A 129 -11.72 -10.72 -9.74
N ASP A 130 -11.65 -9.43 -10.06
CA ASP A 130 -10.42 -8.65 -9.89
C ASP A 130 -10.07 -8.46 -8.41
N MET A 131 -11.06 -8.32 -7.53
CA MET A 131 -10.80 -8.34 -6.09
C MET A 131 -10.16 -9.66 -5.66
N LEU A 132 -10.67 -10.80 -6.15
CA LEU A 132 -10.08 -12.09 -5.81
C LEU A 132 -8.61 -12.15 -6.26
N ASN A 133 -8.32 -11.65 -7.46
CA ASN A 133 -6.95 -11.59 -7.99
C ASN A 133 -6.04 -10.69 -7.14
N ILE A 134 -6.52 -9.51 -6.74
CA ILE A 134 -5.76 -8.55 -5.91
C ILE A 134 -5.37 -9.18 -4.57
N TYR A 135 -6.30 -9.84 -3.90
CA TYR A 135 -6.09 -10.27 -2.51
C TYR A 135 -5.66 -11.73 -2.33
N PHE A 136 -5.90 -12.62 -3.31
CA PHE A 136 -5.65 -14.05 -3.18
C PHE A 136 -4.64 -14.61 -4.19
N SER A 137 -3.95 -13.75 -4.96
CA SER A 137 -2.91 -14.19 -5.90
C SER A 137 -1.55 -14.47 -5.27
N GLY A 138 -1.32 -14.02 -4.02
CA GLY A 138 0.00 -14.06 -3.37
C GLY A 138 0.97 -12.99 -3.87
N LEU A 139 0.48 -11.98 -4.62
CA LEU A 139 1.29 -10.83 -5.03
C LEU A 139 1.81 -10.03 -3.82
N ASP A 140 0.99 -9.90 -2.78
CA ASP A 140 1.37 -9.31 -1.50
C ASP A 140 2.59 -10.01 -0.87
N GLU A 141 2.59 -11.34 -0.80
CA GLU A 141 3.71 -12.14 -0.28
C GLU A 141 4.97 -11.99 -1.15
N ARG A 142 4.80 -11.95 -2.48
CA ARG A 142 5.91 -11.70 -3.42
C ARG A 142 6.53 -10.33 -3.19
N ILE A 143 5.71 -9.28 -3.05
CA ILE A 143 6.19 -7.92 -2.76
C ILE A 143 6.90 -7.88 -1.41
N ILE A 144 6.34 -8.51 -0.37
CA ILE A 144 6.92 -8.49 0.98
C ILE A 144 8.28 -9.21 1.03
N PHE A 145 8.38 -10.41 0.45
CA PHE A 145 9.57 -11.27 0.64
C PHE A 145 10.61 -11.14 -0.46
N ALA A 146 10.20 -10.88 -1.70
CA ALA A 146 11.11 -10.76 -2.84
C ALA A 146 11.37 -9.31 -3.27
N LEU A 147 10.57 -8.34 -2.82
CA LEU A 147 10.77 -6.91 -3.08
C LEU A 147 10.94 -6.64 -4.57
N ASP A 148 12.05 -6.07 -5.03
CA ASP A 148 12.30 -5.73 -6.43
C ASP A 148 12.43 -6.95 -7.35
N ASP A 149 12.47 -8.18 -6.79
CA ASP A 149 12.40 -9.44 -7.53
C ASP A 149 11.00 -10.11 -7.51
N PHE A 150 9.95 -9.41 -7.04
CA PHE A 150 8.60 -9.97 -6.84
C PHE A 150 7.99 -10.68 -8.06
N ASP A 151 8.37 -10.25 -9.26
CA ASP A 151 7.88 -10.74 -10.55
C ASP A 151 8.68 -11.93 -11.12
N SER A 152 9.79 -12.29 -10.47
CA SER A 152 10.75 -13.27 -10.97
C SER A 152 10.84 -14.52 -10.08
N VAL A 153 10.26 -14.46 -8.88
CA VAL A 153 10.23 -15.56 -7.92
C VAL A 153 9.05 -16.49 -8.14
N LYS A 154 9.09 -17.69 -7.56
CA LYS A 154 7.92 -18.57 -7.43
C LYS A 154 7.35 -18.42 -6.03
N LEU A 155 6.03 -18.48 -5.89
CA LEU A 155 5.37 -18.25 -4.60
C LEU A 155 5.72 -19.35 -3.59
N GLU A 156 5.88 -20.58 -4.07
CA GLU A 156 6.17 -21.76 -3.26
C GLU A 156 7.57 -21.73 -2.63
N ASP A 157 8.48 -20.93 -3.22
CA ASP A 157 9.85 -20.75 -2.74
C ASP A 157 9.93 -19.64 -1.66
N LEU A 158 8.86 -18.89 -1.42
CA LEU A 158 8.84 -17.79 -0.47
C LEU A 158 8.57 -18.27 0.96
N PRO A 159 9.11 -17.57 1.98
CA PRO A 159 8.72 -17.79 3.36
C PRO A 159 7.23 -17.57 3.58
N GLU A 160 6.68 -18.27 4.56
CA GLU A 160 5.32 -18.05 4.99
C GLU A 160 5.24 -16.79 5.89
N THR A 161 4.19 -15.98 5.73
CA THR A 161 3.96 -14.83 6.63
C THR A 161 3.54 -15.32 8.01
N THR A 162 4.40 -15.10 9.02
CA THR A 162 4.19 -15.52 10.41
C THR A 162 3.90 -14.34 11.35
N PRO A 163 3.25 -14.59 12.51
CA PRO A 163 3.12 -13.57 13.55
C PRO A 163 4.47 -12.98 13.97
N GLU A 164 5.53 -13.80 14.01
CA GLU A 164 6.88 -13.39 14.40
C GLU A 164 7.49 -12.43 13.39
N TYR A 165 7.27 -12.66 12.10
CA TYR A 165 7.67 -11.72 11.04
C TYR A 165 6.98 -10.36 11.23
N ILE A 166 5.67 -10.36 11.42
CA ILE A 166 4.91 -9.11 11.63
C ILE A 166 5.33 -8.40 12.93
N LYS A 167 5.59 -9.12 14.03
CA LYS A 167 6.15 -8.53 15.25
C LYS A 167 7.53 -7.90 15.02
N SER A 168 8.34 -8.46 14.14
CA SER A 168 9.65 -7.90 13.76
C SER A 168 9.50 -6.62 12.96
N LEU A 169 8.58 -6.55 12.00
CA LEU A 169 8.22 -5.31 11.30
C LEU A 169 7.86 -4.20 12.30
N GLY A 170 7.01 -4.53 13.28
CA GLY A 170 6.61 -3.63 14.37
C GLY A 170 7.73 -3.23 15.33
N LYS A 171 8.98 -3.67 15.14
CA LYS A 171 10.15 -3.27 15.94
C LYS A 171 11.21 -2.53 15.11
N THR A 172 11.00 -2.39 13.81
CA THR A 172 11.95 -1.72 12.92
C THR A 172 12.10 -0.24 13.25
N TYR A 173 13.27 0.31 12.94
CA TYR A 173 13.60 1.72 13.11
C TYR A 173 14.57 2.17 12.02
N TRP A 174 14.58 3.46 11.71
CA TRP A 174 15.56 4.03 10.80
C TRP A 174 16.94 4.09 11.47
N GLU A 175 17.91 3.36 10.93
CA GLU A 175 19.33 3.53 11.26
C GLU A 175 19.90 4.70 10.46
N GLU A 176 19.58 4.76 9.17
CA GLU A 176 19.92 5.88 8.28
C GLU A 176 18.67 6.38 7.54
N LYS A 177 18.21 7.59 7.88
CA LYS A 177 16.95 8.14 7.36
C LYS A 177 17.12 9.20 6.26
N GLU A 178 18.33 9.74 6.09
CA GLU A 178 18.54 10.93 5.27
C GLU A 178 18.30 10.68 3.78
N LEU A 179 18.75 9.53 3.24
CA LEU A 179 18.45 9.18 1.85
C LEU A 179 16.93 9.06 1.61
N TYR A 180 16.22 8.36 2.49
CA TYR A 180 14.77 8.22 2.41
C TYR A 180 14.07 9.59 2.43
N LYS A 181 14.47 10.50 3.32
CA LYS A 181 13.91 11.86 3.35
C LYS A 181 14.12 12.59 2.02
N LYS A 182 15.31 12.46 1.43
CA LYS A 182 15.66 13.15 0.18
C LYS A 182 14.95 12.58 -1.03
N LEU A 183 14.80 11.27 -1.12
CA LEU A 183 14.00 10.63 -2.16
C LEU A 183 12.50 10.93 -1.99
N ASN A 184 11.99 10.98 -0.76
CA ASN A 184 10.61 11.39 -0.50
C ASN A 184 10.38 12.87 -0.85
N GLU A 185 11.34 13.75 -0.54
CA GLU A 185 11.31 15.15 -0.98
C GLU A 185 11.29 15.25 -2.51
N LEU A 186 12.08 14.41 -3.20
CA LEU A 186 12.08 14.34 -4.65
C LEU A 186 10.73 13.87 -5.21
N THR A 187 10.15 12.76 -4.72
CA THR A 187 8.86 12.27 -5.22
C THR A 187 7.70 13.23 -4.94
N LEU A 188 7.80 14.02 -3.87
CA LEU A 188 6.88 15.14 -3.60
C LEU A 188 6.96 16.22 -4.67
N GLU A 189 8.16 16.69 -5.01
CA GLU A 189 8.35 17.69 -6.07
C GLU A 189 7.91 17.14 -7.45
N VAL A 190 8.18 15.86 -7.71
CA VAL A 190 7.71 15.14 -8.91
C VAL A 190 6.18 15.13 -8.99
N THR A 191 5.51 14.78 -7.89
CA THR A 191 4.03 14.80 -7.81
C THR A 191 3.49 16.21 -8.06
N ASP A 192 4.10 17.22 -7.44
CA ASP A 192 3.72 18.63 -7.61
C ASP A 192 3.95 19.14 -9.04
N PHE A 193 4.97 18.62 -9.72
CA PHE A 193 5.26 18.92 -11.12
C PHE A 193 4.23 18.29 -12.07
N ILE A 194 3.95 16.99 -11.91
CA ILE A 194 3.04 16.25 -12.81
C ILE A 194 1.60 16.76 -12.75
N LEU A 195 1.12 17.10 -11.55
CA LEU A 195 -0.27 17.53 -11.37
C LEU A 195 -0.55 18.99 -11.75
N ASP A 196 0.48 19.78 -12.11
CA ASP A 196 0.40 21.21 -12.46
C ASP A 196 -0.49 22.05 -11.51
N TYR A 197 -0.49 21.71 -10.21
CA TYR A 197 -1.64 22.03 -9.34
C TYR A 197 -1.44 23.30 -8.48
N PRO A 198 -2.44 24.20 -8.40
CA PRO A 198 -2.64 25.10 -7.26
C PRO A 198 -3.50 24.41 -6.20
N ALA A 199 -3.00 24.34 -4.97
CA ALA A 199 -3.57 23.61 -3.83
C ALA A 199 -5.03 23.97 -3.44
N VAL A 200 -6.04 23.42 -4.13
CA VAL A 200 -7.46 23.63 -3.78
C VAL A 200 -8.16 22.38 -3.19
N ASN A 201 -7.63 21.16 -3.38
CA ASN A 201 -8.19 19.93 -2.77
C ASN A 201 -7.14 19.15 -1.94
N ASN A 202 -7.57 18.50 -0.85
CA ASN A 202 -6.72 17.68 0.05
C ASN A 202 -6.25 16.34 -0.56
N TRP A 203 -6.60 16.03 -1.81
CA TRP A 203 -6.29 14.76 -2.46
C TRP A 203 -4.79 14.45 -2.55
N PRO A 204 -3.91 15.41 -2.92
CA PRO A 204 -2.48 15.16 -2.95
C PRO A 204 -1.92 14.77 -1.58
N ALA A 205 -2.48 15.29 -0.48
CA ALA A 205 -2.01 14.97 0.86
C ALA A 205 -2.28 13.50 1.25
N ILE A 206 -3.40 12.92 0.81
CA ILE A 206 -3.76 11.52 1.08
C ILE A 206 -2.88 10.57 0.26
N TYR A 207 -2.72 10.83 -1.04
CA TYR A 207 -1.83 10.04 -1.89
C TYR A 207 -0.38 10.07 -1.37
N ARG A 208 0.15 11.28 -1.09
CA ARG A 208 1.52 11.45 -0.55
C ARG A 208 1.74 10.68 0.75
N SER A 209 0.75 10.73 1.65
CA SER A 209 0.84 9.99 2.91
C SER A 209 0.85 8.49 2.67
N THR A 210 0.06 8.02 1.70
CA THR A 210 -0.04 6.60 1.35
C THR A 210 1.26 6.11 0.74
N GLU A 211 1.82 6.82 -0.26
CA GLU A 211 3.12 6.50 -0.88
C GLU A 211 4.23 6.41 0.15
N ASN A 212 4.34 7.43 0.99
CA ASN A 212 5.40 7.50 1.99
C ASN A 212 5.32 6.31 2.98
N LEU A 213 4.11 5.91 3.39
CA LEU A 213 3.88 4.74 4.24
C LEU A 213 4.21 3.42 3.52
N PHE A 214 3.87 3.31 2.24
CA PHE A 214 4.16 2.11 1.46
C PHE A 214 5.65 1.91 1.23
N VAL A 215 6.39 2.95 0.82
CA VAL A 215 7.85 2.87 0.68
C VAL A 215 8.52 2.57 2.03
N GLN A 216 8.02 3.16 3.13
CA GLN A 216 8.49 2.83 4.48
C GLN A 216 8.26 1.35 4.83
N PHE A 217 7.08 0.82 4.50
CA PHE A 217 6.75 -0.58 4.70
C PHE A 217 7.68 -1.51 3.92
N LEU A 218 7.97 -1.20 2.66
CA LEU A 218 8.91 -1.96 1.83
C LEU A 218 10.34 -1.94 2.41
N ALA A 219 10.81 -0.79 2.88
CA ALA A 219 12.13 -0.67 3.51
C ALA A 219 12.21 -1.49 4.81
N ALA A 220 11.13 -1.52 5.60
CA ALA A 220 11.04 -2.38 6.78
C ALA A 220 11.03 -3.87 6.42
N CYS A 221 10.32 -4.26 5.36
CA CYS A 221 10.34 -5.64 4.85
C CYS A 221 11.76 -6.04 4.42
N SER A 222 12.48 -5.18 3.70
CA SER A 222 13.89 -5.39 3.31
C SER A 222 14.76 -5.70 4.52
N ALA A 223 14.71 -4.85 5.56
CA ALA A 223 15.50 -5.05 6.76
C ALA A 223 15.14 -6.37 7.47
N VAL A 224 13.85 -6.68 7.62
CA VAL A 224 13.39 -7.88 8.33
C VAL A 224 13.70 -9.16 7.55
N ASN A 225 13.63 -9.14 6.22
CA ASN A 225 14.01 -10.27 5.36
C ASN A 225 15.49 -10.66 5.55
N ASP A 226 16.35 -9.69 5.85
CA ASP A 226 17.76 -9.91 6.19
C ASP A 226 18.00 -10.23 7.68
N GLY A 227 16.93 -10.38 8.47
CA GLY A 227 17.02 -10.63 9.92
C GLY A 227 17.47 -9.42 10.73
N ARG A 228 17.36 -8.20 10.17
CA ARG A 228 17.72 -6.93 10.82
C ARG A 228 16.48 -6.17 11.28
N LEU A 229 16.69 -5.22 12.21
CA LEU A 229 15.66 -4.26 12.65
C LEU A 229 15.99 -2.81 12.24
N GLY A 230 17.27 -2.50 12.06
CA GLY A 230 17.72 -1.20 11.57
C GLY A 230 17.56 -1.12 10.06
N ILE A 231 16.83 -0.11 9.59
CA ILE A 231 16.63 0.18 8.17
C ILE A 231 17.77 1.08 7.71
N GLY A 232 18.54 0.56 6.76
CA GLY A 232 19.72 1.19 6.18
C GLY A 232 19.47 1.88 4.85
N ILE A 233 20.58 2.25 4.21
CA ILE A 233 20.60 2.94 2.91
C ILE A 233 20.15 1.98 1.81
N GLU A 234 20.65 0.75 1.84
CA GLU A 234 20.32 -0.33 0.92
C GLU A 234 18.83 -0.69 0.93
N ASP A 235 18.21 -0.69 2.11
CA ASP A 235 16.78 -0.95 2.27
C ASP A 235 15.94 0.16 1.64
N THR A 236 16.42 1.41 1.73
CA THR A 236 15.79 2.57 1.09
C THR A 236 15.85 2.44 -0.43
N VAL A 237 17.03 2.13 -0.98
CA VAL A 237 17.21 1.94 -2.43
C VAL A 237 16.30 0.81 -2.94
N LYS A 238 16.31 -0.33 -2.24
CA LYS A 238 15.49 -1.49 -2.60
C LYS A 238 13.98 -1.20 -2.53
N ALA A 239 13.54 -0.45 -1.52
CA ALA A 239 12.15 -0.04 -1.38
C ALA A 239 11.69 0.83 -2.56
N TYR A 240 12.48 1.84 -2.95
CA TYR A 240 12.14 2.67 -4.11
C TYR A 240 12.22 1.89 -5.43
N ALA A 241 13.21 1.03 -5.62
CA ALA A 241 13.30 0.16 -6.79
C ALA A 241 12.05 -0.74 -6.91
N THR A 242 11.64 -1.35 -5.80
CA THR A 242 10.42 -2.18 -5.73
C THR A 242 9.18 -1.37 -6.08
N PHE A 243 9.03 -0.20 -5.45
CA PHE A 243 7.91 0.71 -5.70
C PHE A 243 7.82 1.09 -7.19
N LEU A 244 8.90 1.61 -7.78
CA LEU A 244 8.94 2.05 -9.17
C LEU A 244 8.68 0.90 -10.14
N LYS A 245 9.24 -0.28 -9.86
CA LYS A 245 9.00 -1.49 -10.65
C LYS A 245 7.54 -1.93 -10.59
N LEU A 246 6.92 -1.91 -9.40
CA LEU A 246 5.53 -2.32 -9.21
C LEU A 246 4.58 -1.48 -10.06
N ILE A 247 4.77 -0.15 -10.09
CA ILE A 247 3.92 0.79 -10.85
C ILE A 247 3.93 0.49 -12.35
N LYS A 248 5.07 0.02 -12.88
CA LYS A 248 5.25 -0.29 -14.30
C LYS A 248 4.85 -1.72 -14.66
N THR A 249 4.56 -2.55 -13.66
CA THR A 249 4.27 -3.98 -13.87
C THR A 249 2.78 -4.18 -14.08
N ASP A 250 2.41 -4.89 -15.14
CA ASP A 250 1.03 -5.34 -15.34
C ASP A 250 0.68 -6.43 -14.31
N VAL A 251 0.15 -6.00 -13.16
CA VAL A 251 -0.23 -6.90 -12.07
C VAL A 251 -1.50 -7.70 -12.35
N THR A 252 -2.18 -7.49 -13.47
CA THR A 252 -3.42 -8.21 -13.80
C THR A 252 -3.17 -9.68 -14.15
N TRP A 253 -1.91 -10.06 -14.39
CA TRP A 253 -1.49 -11.44 -14.66
C TRP A 253 -1.47 -12.31 -13.40
N TYR A 254 -1.40 -11.70 -12.22
CA TYR A 254 -1.47 -12.42 -10.94
C TYR A 254 -2.91 -12.82 -10.66
N LYS A 255 -3.22 -14.10 -10.88
CA LYS A 255 -4.55 -14.66 -10.66
C LYS A 255 -4.69 -15.24 -9.27
N ALA A 256 -5.88 -15.14 -8.74
CA ALA A 256 -6.25 -15.70 -7.46
C ALA A 256 -5.97 -17.21 -7.44
N ILE A 257 -5.39 -17.68 -6.33
CA ILE A 257 -5.01 -19.09 -6.15
C ILE A 257 -6.27 -19.86 -5.77
N PRO A 258 -6.72 -20.86 -6.57
CA PRO A 258 -7.98 -21.55 -6.33
C PRO A 258 -8.10 -22.13 -4.92
N GLU A 259 -7.02 -22.67 -4.36
CA GLU A 259 -6.98 -23.24 -3.01
C GLU A 259 -7.24 -22.19 -1.93
N ARG A 260 -6.94 -20.91 -2.17
CA ARG A 260 -7.21 -19.79 -1.26
C ARG A 260 -8.62 -19.23 -1.40
N ILE A 261 -9.28 -19.51 -2.53
CA ILE A 261 -10.66 -19.11 -2.83
C ILE A 261 -11.64 -20.22 -2.48
N GLY A 262 -11.23 -21.50 -2.52
CA GLY A 262 -12.10 -22.66 -2.29
C GLY A 262 -12.81 -22.64 -0.93
N ASP A 263 -12.24 -21.94 0.05
CA ASP A 263 -12.85 -21.69 1.36
C ASP A 263 -13.89 -20.56 1.37
N LEU A 264 -13.99 -19.78 0.29
CA LEU A 264 -14.99 -18.72 0.08
C LEU A 264 -16.26 -19.26 -0.61
N ASP A 265 -16.10 -20.25 -1.50
CA ASP A 265 -17.22 -20.91 -2.20
C ASP A 265 -17.89 -22.02 -1.37
N ASN A 266 -17.21 -22.55 -0.36
CA ASN A 266 -17.80 -23.45 0.64
C ASN A 266 -18.29 -22.63 1.85
N HIS A 267 -19.59 -22.31 1.83
CA HIS A 267 -20.40 -21.84 2.95
C HIS A 267 -19.70 -21.69 4.30
N SER A 268 -19.43 -20.46 4.71
CA SER A 268 -19.43 -20.17 6.14
C SER A 268 -20.18 -18.88 6.36
N ASP A 269 -21.18 -18.95 7.21
CA ASP A 269 -21.79 -17.78 7.76
C ASP A 269 -20.85 -17.21 8.83
N TYR A 270 -20.68 -15.89 8.85
CA TYR A 270 -19.77 -15.22 9.76
C TYR A 270 -20.51 -14.25 10.66
N LEU A 271 -20.02 -14.09 11.88
CA LEU A 271 -20.44 -13.05 12.81
C LEU A 271 -19.31 -12.06 13.02
N VAL A 272 -19.48 -10.81 12.60
CA VAL A 272 -18.44 -9.77 12.70
C VAL A 272 -18.83 -8.70 13.72
N CYS A 273 -17.93 -8.39 14.65
CA CYS A 273 -18.11 -7.30 15.59
C CYS A 273 -17.82 -5.96 14.95
N LYS A 274 -18.80 -5.06 14.88
CA LYS A 274 -18.59 -3.70 14.34
C LYS A 274 -17.65 -2.83 15.19
N SER A 275 -17.48 -3.15 16.47
CA SER A 275 -16.72 -2.31 17.40
C SER A 275 -15.23 -2.68 17.44
N CYS A 276 -14.88 -3.96 17.43
CA CYS A 276 -13.48 -4.39 17.46
C CYS A 276 -13.00 -5.06 16.16
N GLY A 277 -13.92 -5.46 15.28
CA GLY A 277 -13.60 -6.17 14.04
C GLY A 277 -13.22 -7.64 14.24
N ASN A 278 -13.45 -8.24 15.41
CA ASN A 278 -13.35 -9.69 15.59
C ASN A 278 -14.45 -10.39 14.80
N TYR A 279 -14.16 -11.57 14.30
CA TYR A 279 -15.13 -12.42 13.62
C TYR A 279 -15.18 -13.81 14.22
N TYR A 280 -16.32 -14.47 14.04
CA TYR A 280 -16.55 -15.86 14.41
C TYR A 280 -17.10 -16.56 13.17
N GLN A 281 -16.37 -17.56 12.68
CA GLN A 281 -16.87 -18.44 11.63
C GLN A 281 -17.88 -19.40 12.26
N ILE A 282 -19.06 -19.52 11.67
CA ILE A 282 -20.06 -20.51 12.07
C ILE A 282 -19.72 -21.82 11.34
N PRO A 283 -19.36 -22.89 12.06
CA PRO A 283 -19.10 -24.20 11.46
C PRO A 283 -20.33 -24.74 10.72
N GLU A 284 -20.08 -25.58 9.71
CA GLU A 284 -21.14 -26.26 8.97
C GLU A 284 -22.03 -27.09 9.93
N GLY A 285 -23.33 -26.76 9.98
CA GLY A 285 -24.31 -27.42 10.85
C GLY A 285 -24.66 -26.65 12.14
N GLU A 286 -23.97 -25.56 12.46
CA GLU A 286 -24.36 -24.62 13.53
C GLU A 286 -25.16 -23.44 12.97
N SER A 287 -26.01 -22.84 13.79
CA SER A 287 -26.80 -21.65 13.44
C SER A 287 -26.22 -20.41 14.10
N ARG A 288 -26.48 -19.23 13.52
CA ARG A 288 -26.25 -17.93 14.19
C ARG A 288 -26.80 -17.91 15.62
N ASP A 289 -27.96 -18.51 15.83
CA ASP A 289 -28.66 -18.46 17.11
C ASP A 289 -27.91 -19.17 18.25
N ASP A 290 -26.90 -19.99 17.91
CA ASP A 290 -26.02 -20.66 18.86
C ASP A 290 -24.95 -19.72 19.46
N TYR A 291 -24.83 -18.50 18.93
CA TYR A 291 -23.81 -17.52 19.29
C TYR A 291 -24.42 -16.27 19.96
N SER A 292 -23.67 -15.70 20.91
CA SER A 292 -24.05 -14.42 21.55
C SER A 292 -24.02 -13.28 20.54
N ASP A 293 -25.07 -12.46 20.49
CA ASP A 293 -25.10 -11.21 19.70
C ASP A 293 -24.08 -10.14 20.19
N ILE A 294 -23.38 -10.42 21.30
CA ILE A 294 -22.42 -9.52 21.94
C ILE A 294 -21.03 -10.18 21.90
N CYS A 295 -20.08 -9.49 21.29
CA CYS A 295 -18.67 -9.84 21.27
C CYS A 295 -18.05 -9.71 22.67
N GLY A 296 -16.96 -10.43 22.95
CA GLY A 296 -16.23 -10.30 24.22
C GLY A 296 -15.72 -8.89 24.55
N CYS A 297 -15.70 -7.96 23.58
CA CYS A 297 -15.38 -6.55 23.78
C CYS A 297 -16.58 -5.67 24.18
N GLY A 298 -17.79 -6.24 24.26
CA GLY A 298 -19.05 -5.52 24.50
C GLY A 298 -19.72 -4.95 23.23
N GLY A 299 -19.11 -5.08 22.06
CA GLY A 299 -19.68 -4.66 20.78
C GLY A 299 -20.66 -5.67 20.18
N LYS A 300 -21.58 -5.22 19.32
CA LYS A 300 -22.57 -6.10 18.67
C LYS A 300 -21.95 -6.89 17.50
N LEU A 301 -22.30 -8.17 17.42
CA LEU A 301 -22.01 -9.03 16.27
C LEU A 301 -23.07 -8.83 15.19
N LYS A 302 -22.63 -8.72 13.93
CA LYS A 302 -23.49 -8.70 12.74
C LYS A 302 -23.24 -9.98 11.96
N TYR A 303 -24.32 -10.65 11.58
CA TYR A 303 -24.28 -11.81 10.70
C TYR A 303 -24.07 -11.39 9.26
N LEU A 304 -23.19 -12.13 8.59
CA LEU A 304 -22.87 -12.05 7.18
C LEU A 304 -22.94 -13.48 6.65
N GLY A 305 -24.04 -13.78 5.96
CA GLY A 305 -24.32 -15.13 5.47
C GLY A 305 -24.46 -15.17 3.96
N SER A 306 -24.29 -16.38 3.42
CA SER A 306 -24.33 -16.65 1.98
C SER A 306 -25.77 -16.67 1.44
N ASN A 307 -26.41 -15.50 1.35
CA ASN A 307 -27.74 -15.32 0.75
C ASN A 307 -27.75 -14.33 -0.44
N TYR A 308 -26.70 -14.35 -1.27
CA TYR A 308 -26.73 -13.71 -2.59
C TYR A 308 -26.47 -14.76 -3.68
N LYS A 309 -27.56 -15.33 -4.19
CA LYS A 309 -27.55 -16.18 -5.40
C LYS A 309 -27.49 -15.27 -6.64
N TYR A 310 -26.45 -15.51 -7.46
CA TYR A 310 -26.26 -15.22 -8.89
C TYR A 310 -26.70 -13.85 -9.42
#